data_AF-A0A6G3XPB3-F1
#
_entry.id   AF-A0A6G3XPB3-F1
#
_cell.length_a   1.000
_cell.length_b   1.000
_cell.length_c   1.000
_cell.angle_alpha   90.00
_cell.angle_beta   90.00
_cell.angle_gamma   90.00
#
_symmetry.space_group_name_H-M   'P 1'
#
loop_
_entity.id
_entity.type
_entity.pdbx_description
1 polymer ?
#
loop_
_entity_poly.entity_id
_entity_poly.type
_entity_poly.pdbx_seq_one_letter_code
_entity_poly.pdbx_strand_id
1 'polypeptide(L)'
;MSSRAARATLAGLLAAGGLTVLAPWPSQATPPGEKTVTATLFEWKYDAVATACTDTLGPAGYGYVEVSPATEHIQGDQWWTSYQPVSY
;
A
#
# COMPACT_ATOMS: atom_id res chain seq x y z
N MET A 1 32.37 -45.27 -16.20
CA MET A 1 32.54 -44.03 -15.41
C MET A 1 31.64 -42.84 -15.81
N SER A 2 31.03 -42.81 -17.01
CA SER A 2 30.30 -41.62 -17.51
C SER A 2 28.98 -41.27 -16.78
N SER A 3 28.23 -42.26 -16.27
CA SER A 3 26.91 -42.04 -15.64
C SER A 3 26.96 -41.44 -14.23
N ARG A 4 28.09 -41.51 -13.53
CA ARG A 4 28.24 -40.92 -12.19
C ARG A 4 28.53 -39.41 -12.26
N ALA A 5 29.29 -38.98 -13.27
CA ALA A 5 29.56 -37.58 -13.53
C ALA A 5 28.30 -36.80 -13.93
N ALA A 6 27.46 -37.38 -14.80
CA ALA A 6 26.21 -36.77 -15.25
C ALA A 6 25.17 -36.60 -14.12
N ARG A 7 25.19 -37.47 -13.10
CA ARG A 7 24.30 -37.35 -11.93
C ARG A 7 24.80 -36.29 -10.94
N ALA A 8 26.11 -36.13 -10.81
CA ALA A 8 26.72 -35.11 -9.95
C ALA A 8 26.47 -33.68 -10.49
N THR A 9 26.51 -33.50 -11.82
CA THR A 9 26.23 -32.19 -12.44
C THR A 9 24.76 -31.79 -12.31
N LEU A 10 23.83 -32.75 -12.43
CA LEU A 10 22.39 -32.49 -12.26
C LEU A 10 22.03 -32.09 -10.81
N ALA A 11 22.65 -32.74 -9.82
CA ALA A 11 22.47 -32.41 -8.41
C ALA A 11 23.02 -31.02 -8.05
N GLY A 12 24.15 -30.62 -8.65
CA GLY A 12 24.73 -29.28 -8.45
C GLY A 12 23.84 -28.16 -9.00
N LEU A 13 23.20 -28.36 -10.15
CA LEU A 13 22.29 -27.37 -10.76
C LEU A 13 21.00 -27.18 -9.96
N LEU A 14 20.44 -28.23 -9.36
CA LEU A 14 19.27 -28.14 -8.48
C LEU A 14 19.60 -27.43 -7.16
N ALA A 15 20.78 -27.66 -6.59
CA ALA A 15 21.22 -26.98 -5.38
C ALA A 15 21.46 -25.47 -5.61
N ALA A 16 22.02 -25.09 -6.77
CA ALA A 16 22.24 -23.69 -7.13
C ALA A 16 20.94 -22.94 -7.46
N GLY A 17 19.97 -23.60 -8.12
CA GLY A 17 18.65 -23.02 -8.40
C GLY A 17 17.77 -22.85 -7.17
N GLY A 18 17.91 -23.72 -6.16
CA GLY A 18 17.15 -23.62 -4.91
C GLY A 18 17.54 -22.42 -4.03
N LEU A 19 18.80 -21.96 -4.10
CA LEU A 19 19.31 -20.86 -3.28
C LEU A 19 18.75 -19.48 -3.68
N THR A 20 18.32 -19.29 -4.93
CA THR A 20 17.73 -18.01 -5.37
C THR A 20 16.25 -17.87 -5.05
N VAL A 21 15.55 -18.97 -4.71
CA VAL A 21 14.14 -18.96 -4.28
C VAL A 21 13.98 -18.45 -2.84
N LEU A 22 15.02 -18.54 -2.02
CA LEU A 22 15.01 -18.12 -0.62
C LEU A 22 15.50 -16.68 -0.38
N ALA A 23 15.94 -15.99 -1.44
CA ALA A 23 16.31 -14.59 -1.31
C ALA A 23 15.04 -13.76 -1.04
N PRO A 24 14.98 -13.00 0.07
CA PRO A 24 13.83 -12.13 0.32
C PRO A 24 13.75 -11.10 -0.81
N TRP A 25 12.59 -11.02 -1.46
CA TRP A 25 12.36 -9.99 -2.46
C TRP A 25 12.51 -8.60 -1.83
N PRO A 26 13.15 -7.64 -2.51
CA PRO A 26 13.24 -6.28 -2.00
C PRO A 26 11.83 -5.71 -1.85
N SER A 27 11.52 -5.22 -0.65
CA SER A 27 10.27 -4.50 -0.39
C SER A 27 10.15 -3.32 -1.34
N GLN A 28 9.00 -3.19 -1.99
CA GLN A 28 8.64 -2.03 -2.83
C GLN A 28 8.04 -0.89 -1.99
N ALA A 29 8.00 -1.02 -0.66
CA ALA A 29 7.49 0.04 0.20
C ALA A 29 8.40 1.27 0.11
N THR A 30 7.80 2.43 -0.16
CA THR A 30 8.50 3.70 -0.05
C THR A 30 8.93 3.90 1.41
N PRO A 31 10.20 4.25 1.68
CA PRO A 31 10.64 4.58 3.04
C PRO A 31 9.71 5.64 3.64
N PRO A 32 9.39 5.57 4.95
CA PRO A 32 8.59 6.61 5.58
C PRO A 32 9.21 7.99 5.32
N GLY A 33 8.42 8.91 4.74
CA GLY A 33 8.86 10.29 4.54
C GLY A 33 9.04 11.01 5.89
N GLU A 34 9.62 12.21 5.85
CA GLU A 34 9.82 13.03 7.08
C GLU A 34 8.50 13.42 7.76
N LYS A 35 7.40 13.45 6.99
CA LYS A 35 6.06 13.74 7.49
C LYS A 35 5.36 12.44 7.89
N THR A 36 5.33 12.16 9.19
CA THR A 36 4.86 10.88 9.74
C THR A 36 3.43 10.90 10.27
N VAL A 37 2.80 12.08 10.36
CA VAL A 37 1.45 12.23 10.93
C VAL A 37 0.39 12.20 9.82
N THR A 38 -0.66 11.41 10.04
CA THR A 38 -1.85 11.35 9.18
C THR A 38 -3.05 11.91 9.94
N ALA A 39 -3.85 12.76 9.29
CA ALA A 39 -5.13 13.23 9.83
C ALA A 39 -6.28 12.45 9.20
N THR A 40 -7.23 11.99 10.01
CA THR A 40 -8.50 11.44 9.51
C THR A 40 -9.54 12.56 9.48
N LEU A 41 -9.91 13.01 8.28
CA LEU A 41 -10.95 14.02 8.06
C LEU A 41 -12.28 13.32 7.76
N PHE A 42 -12.83 12.69 8.80
CA PHE A 42 -14.03 11.87 8.73
C PHE A 42 -15.29 12.66 8.34
N GLU A 43 -15.95 12.27 7.25
CA GLU A 43 -17.17 12.89 6.69
C GLU A 43 -17.02 14.37 6.26
N TRP A 44 -15.79 14.82 6.02
CA TRP A 44 -15.55 16.15 5.46
C TRP A 44 -15.81 16.15 3.94
N LYS A 45 -16.36 17.26 3.44
CA LYS A 45 -16.46 17.49 1.98
C LYS A 45 -15.06 17.72 1.38
N TYR A 46 -14.85 17.29 0.14
CA TYR A 46 -13.52 17.34 -0.49
C TYR A 46 -12.97 18.75 -0.71
N ASP A 47 -13.82 19.75 -0.90
CA ASP A 47 -13.43 21.17 -0.98
C ASP A 47 -12.88 21.68 0.37
N ALA A 48 -13.50 21.27 1.49
CA ALA A 48 -13.01 21.54 2.83
C ALA A 48 -11.69 20.79 3.11
N VAL A 49 -11.55 19.55 2.64
CA VAL A 49 -10.28 18.79 2.72
C VAL A 49 -9.16 19.53 1.97
N ALA A 50 -9.43 20.02 0.75
CA ALA A 50 -8.45 20.76 -0.03
C ALA A 50 -7.99 22.04 0.69
N THR A 51 -8.94 22.80 1.24
CA THR A 51 -8.66 24.01 2.03
C THR A 51 -7.80 23.69 3.25
N ALA A 52 -8.15 22.65 4.01
CA ALA A 52 -7.39 22.23 5.19
C ALA A 52 -5.95 21.80 4.85
N CYS A 53 -5.77 21.08 3.73
CA CYS A 53 -4.44 20.68 3.25
C CYS A 53 -3.55 21.90 2.95
N THR A 54 -4.09 22.92 2.28
CA THR A 54 -3.32 24.12 1.90
C THR A 54 -3.05 25.04 3.09
N ASP A 55 -4.07 25.32 3.89
CA ASP A 55 -4.02 26.43 4.85
C ASP A 55 -3.52 26.01 6.24
N THR A 56 -3.66 24.72 6.60
CA THR A 56 -3.39 24.25 7.97
C THR A 56 -2.49 23.02 8.02
N LEU A 57 -2.93 21.89 7.43
CA LEU A 57 -2.28 20.60 7.60
C LEU A 57 -0.92 20.53 6.91
N GLY A 58 -0.82 21.08 5.68
CA GLY A 58 0.43 21.17 4.93
C GLY A 58 1.50 21.96 5.68
N PRO A 59 1.23 23.23 6.09
CA PRO A 59 2.14 24.03 6.91
C PRO A 59 2.46 23.41 8.27
N ALA A 60 1.50 22.71 8.90
CA ALA A 60 1.71 22.02 10.17
C ALA A 60 2.52 20.71 10.07
N GLY A 61 2.88 20.28 8.85
CA GLY A 61 3.75 19.12 8.64
C GLY A 61 3.04 17.77 8.58
N TYR A 62 1.71 17.72 8.45
CA TYR A 62 0.99 16.47 8.19
C TYR A 62 1.40 15.89 6.84
N GLY A 63 1.59 14.57 6.79
CA GLY A 63 2.04 13.85 5.60
C GLY A 63 0.89 13.41 4.71
N TYR A 64 -0.22 13.01 5.33
CA TYR A 64 -1.35 12.40 4.64
C TYR A 64 -2.68 12.80 5.28
N VAL A 65 -3.74 12.67 4.49
CA VAL A 65 -5.13 12.76 4.95
C VAL A 65 -5.85 11.48 4.56
N GLU A 66 -6.50 10.86 5.53
CA GLU A 66 -7.48 9.79 5.32
C GLU A 66 -8.87 10.42 5.25
N VAL A 67 -9.62 10.10 4.19
CA VAL A 67 -10.98 10.58 3.95
C VAL A 67 -11.99 9.44 4.06
N SER A 68 -13.26 9.77 4.26
CA SER A 68 -14.36 8.83 4.04
C SER A 68 -14.36 8.29 2.59
N PRO A 69 -14.92 7.09 2.34
CA PRO A 69 -14.94 6.47 1.01
C PRO A 69 -15.45 7.41 -0.09
N ALA A 70 -14.73 7.47 -1.21
CA ALA A 70 -15.06 8.33 -2.36
C ALA A 70 -15.98 7.69 -3.42
N THR A 71 -16.31 6.41 -3.20
CA THR A 71 -17.13 5.61 -4.11
C THR A 71 -18.59 6.03 -4.04
N GLU A 72 -19.34 5.85 -5.14
CA GLU A 72 -20.79 5.96 -5.07
C GLU A 72 -21.33 4.98 -4.02
N HIS A 73 -22.26 5.44 -3.20
CA HIS A 73 -22.85 4.65 -2.12
C HIS A 73 -24.35 4.90 -2.00
N ILE A 74 -25.03 4.09 -1.18
CA ILE A 74 -26.46 4.25 -0.93
C ILE A 74 -26.78 5.64 -0.36
N GLN A 75 -27.99 6.13 -0.62
CA GLN A 75 -28.43 7.41 -0.10
C GLN A 75 -28.84 7.31 1.39
N GLY A 76 -28.56 8.37 2.16
CA GLY A 76 -28.92 8.53 3.56
C GLY A 76 -27.97 9.50 4.27
N ASP A 77 -28.40 10.04 5.41
CA ASP A 77 -27.64 11.07 6.15
C ASP A 77 -26.67 10.48 7.19
N GLN A 78 -26.68 9.15 7.38
CA GLN A 78 -25.87 8.49 8.38
C GLN A 78 -24.48 8.19 7.82
N TRP A 79 -23.42 8.51 8.56
CA TRP A 79 -22.02 8.30 8.15
C TRP A 79 -21.70 6.90 7.57
N TRP A 80 -22.38 5.86 8.04
CA TRP A 80 -22.12 4.49 7.60
C TRP A 80 -22.63 4.21 6.18
N THR A 81 -23.45 5.10 5.60
CA THR A 81 -23.90 4.95 4.20
C THR A 81 -22.72 4.96 3.25
N SER A 82 -21.67 5.75 3.54
CA SER A 82 -20.41 5.82 2.79
C SER A 82 -19.71 4.46 2.63
N TYR A 83 -20.02 3.50 3.51
CA TYR A 83 -19.42 2.16 3.53
C TYR A 83 -20.28 1.08 2.86
N GLN A 84 -21.36 1.47 2.17
CA GLN A 84 -22.20 0.58 1.36
C GLN A 84 -22.12 0.99 -0.12
N PRO A 85 -21.04 0.59 -0.83
CA PRO A 85 -20.77 1.04 -2.19
C PRO A 85 -21.78 0.49 -3.20
N VAL A 86 -22.07 1.29 -4.21
CA VAL A 86 -22.92 0.95 -5.36
C VAL A 86 -22.07 0.80 -6.62
N SER A 87 -21.06 1.67 -6.80
CA SER A 87 -20.12 1.63 -7.93
C SER A 87 -18.78 2.32 -7.60
N TYR A 88 -17.82 2.25 -8.52
CA TYR A 88 -16.48 2.87 -8.45
C TYR A 88 -16.29 3.91 -9.54
#